data_AF-A0A1Y4TN66-F1
#
_entry.id   AF-A0A1Y4TN66-F1
#
_cell.length_a   1.000
_cell.length_b   1.000
_cell.length_c   1.000
_cell.angle_alpha   90.00
_cell.angle_beta   90.00
_cell.angle_gamma   90.00
#
_symmetry.space_group_name_H-M   'P 1'
#
loop_
_entity.id
_entity.type
_entity.pdbx_description
1 polymer ?
#
loop_
_entity_poly.entity_id
_entity_poly.type
_entity_poly.pdbx_seq_one_letter_code
_entity_poly.pdbx_strand_id
1 'polypeptide(L)'
;MIQSKTLDSVEDYEKLDDDLNALMGKFASYAWVQKYFHMIFPDKFIGWYVADWLKHILFGFGINPSEKYYGMNGQLALIKKRTSYMSPDFQDICYAMFGEIRHFYRLGSSDESKHYAEKWREEGIVAIGWREIGDLLNFIKNGTLDRDKVAEALLLHYYQNDKKTASRKAGELKAFYETSASSVMTVMDGAQLIAFVDGLSPYFYNATEDMAHQKSGIWHSPFDESDRLPEDEGYLTSCYEIKKPENLLFLYKKYYEFQNSGKSVNIDNMFIPIIFQTGYQSSFERNRIIFGAPGTGKSFKLNCEKDALLADGGEYERVTFHPDYSYANFVGTYKPVPCKDSDGKDAITYSYVPGPFMRTYVKAIKNGRTDAPKPFLLVIEEINRANVAAVFGDVFQLLDRGDDEVSEYPIQASEDIKRYLAGELGGNPDDYSEIRIPDNMFIWATMNSADQGVFPMDTAFKRRWDFTYLGIDDSEAGIVGKKVILGEGEYRRIVEWNVLRKAINNELLTYKVNEDKLMGPYFISKKNLPESEMIDPTVFTRIFKNKVIMYLFDDAAKQKRITLFGGCDEKAKNQYSKICREFDAKGVYIFCEGISSQFIDNVPEDDGE
;
A
#
# COMPACT_ATOMS: atom_id res chain seq x y z
N MET A 1 -33.37 31.54 -25.93
CA MET A 1 -34.25 31.16 -24.81
C MET A 1 -33.58 31.38 -23.46
N ILE A 2 -32.50 30.67 -23.11
CA ILE A 2 -31.83 30.82 -21.80
C ILE A 2 -31.18 32.21 -21.63
N GLN A 3 -30.55 32.75 -22.68
CA GLN A 3 -29.91 34.06 -22.63
C GLN A 3 -30.88 35.21 -22.30
N SER A 4 -32.09 35.16 -22.86
CA SER A 4 -33.12 36.20 -22.73
C SER A 4 -33.99 36.07 -21.47
N LYS A 5 -33.88 34.98 -20.71
CA LYS A 5 -34.64 34.77 -19.48
C LYS A 5 -33.88 35.30 -18.27
N THR A 6 -34.58 36.07 -17.45
CA THR A 6 -34.18 36.35 -16.07
C THR A 6 -34.56 35.13 -15.22
N LEU A 7 -33.65 34.66 -14.36
CA LEU A 7 -33.86 33.48 -13.50
C LEU A 7 -33.54 33.89 -12.06
N ASP A 8 -34.54 34.41 -11.35
CA ASP A 8 -34.39 34.99 -10.00
C ASP A 8 -35.20 34.25 -8.92
N SER A 9 -36.10 33.34 -9.31
CA SER A 9 -36.85 32.47 -8.39
C SER A 9 -36.83 30.99 -8.83
N VAL A 10 -37.18 30.07 -7.92
CA VAL A 10 -37.26 28.64 -8.25
C VAL A 10 -38.32 28.38 -9.33
N GLU A 11 -39.43 29.13 -9.31
CA GLU A 11 -40.50 29.04 -10.32
C GLU A 11 -40.00 29.43 -11.73
N ASP A 12 -39.08 30.39 -11.85
CA ASP A 12 -38.47 30.73 -13.14
C ASP A 12 -37.68 29.56 -13.73
N TYR A 13 -36.95 28.84 -12.86
CA TYR A 13 -36.19 27.66 -13.22
C TYR A 13 -37.09 26.45 -13.53
N GLU A 14 -38.18 26.27 -12.79
CA GLU A 14 -39.16 25.21 -13.05
C GLU A 14 -39.92 25.44 -14.37
N LYS A 15 -40.21 26.70 -14.70
CA LYS A 15 -40.75 27.05 -16.02
C LYS A 15 -39.71 26.87 -17.13
N LEU A 16 -38.43 27.11 -16.84
CA LEU A 16 -37.35 26.81 -17.77
C LEU A 16 -37.23 25.29 -18.02
N ASP A 17 -37.42 24.47 -16.98
CA ASP A 17 -37.48 23.01 -17.10
C ASP A 17 -38.57 22.58 -18.09
N ASP A 18 -39.79 23.08 -17.93
CA ASP A 18 -40.91 22.79 -18.83
C ASP A 18 -40.61 23.19 -20.27
N ASP A 19 -40.10 24.40 -20.48
CA ASP A 19 -39.80 24.91 -21.81
C ASP A 19 -38.67 24.11 -22.49
N LEU A 20 -37.64 23.72 -21.74
CA LEU A 20 -36.53 22.92 -22.26
C LEU A 20 -36.95 21.48 -22.56
N ASN A 21 -37.76 20.87 -21.69
CA ASN A 21 -38.32 19.54 -21.92
C ASN A 21 -39.29 19.53 -23.10
N ALA A 22 -40.11 20.57 -23.28
CA ALA A 22 -40.97 20.71 -24.46
C ALA A 22 -40.16 20.85 -25.76
N LEU A 23 -39.01 21.55 -25.71
CA LEU A 23 -38.16 21.79 -26.87
C LEU A 23 -37.26 20.59 -27.23
N MET A 24 -36.65 19.95 -26.23
CA MET A 24 -35.59 18.96 -26.41
C MET A 24 -35.94 17.56 -25.88
N GLY A 25 -37.10 17.39 -25.24
CA GLY A 25 -37.49 16.13 -24.61
C GLY A 25 -36.45 15.66 -23.58
N LYS A 26 -36.23 14.34 -23.53
CA LYS A 26 -35.29 13.70 -22.60
C LYS A 26 -33.85 14.25 -22.62
N PHE A 27 -33.42 14.87 -23.72
CA PHE A 27 -32.07 15.45 -23.80
C PHE A 27 -31.90 16.63 -22.84
N ALA A 28 -33.00 17.28 -22.44
CA ALA A 28 -32.96 18.42 -21.52
C ALA A 28 -32.40 18.10 -20.14
N SER A 29 -32.29 16.83 -19.73
CA SER A 29 -31.71 16.41 -18.45
C SER A 29 -30.38 15.65 -18.59
N TYR A 30 -29.84 15.51 -19.82
CA TYR A 30 -28.60 14.77 -20.04
C TYR A 30 -27.39 15.55 -19.53
N ALA A 31 -26.50 14.89 -18.78
CA ALA A 31 -25.36 15.54 -18.12
C ALA A 31 -24.46 16.37 -19.06
N TRP A 32 -24.22 15.90 -20.29
CA TRP A 32 -23.42 16.66 -21.25
C TRP A 32 -24.12 17.96 -21.68
N VAL A 33 -25.45 17.97 -21.84
CA VAL A 33 -26.23 19.18 -22.15
C VAL A 33 -26.10 20.19 -21.01
N GLN A 34 -26.18 19.71 -19.76
CA GLN A 34 -26.02 20.56 -18.58
C GLN A 34 -24.64 21.19 -18.50
N LYS A 35 -23.61 20.41 -18.84
CA LYS A 35 -22.23 20.90 -18.93
C LYS A 35 -22.12 22.03 -19.95
N TYR A 36 -22.71 21.90 -21.14
CA TYR A 36 -22.73 22.98 -22.12
C TYR A 36 -23.49 24.21 -21.62
N PHE A 37 -24.66 24.05 -20.99
CA PHE A 37 -25.42 25.17 -20.46
C PHE A 37 -24.69 25.89 -19.33
N HIS A 38 -24.04 25.18 -18.41
CA HIS A 38 -23.21 25.79 -17.37
C HIS A 38 -21.97 26.49 -17.97
N MET A 39 -21.32 25.93 -18.98
CA MET A 39 -20.19 26.58 -19.65
C MET A 39 -20.58 27.89 -20.34
N ILE A 40 -21.77 27.95 -20.95
CA ILE A 40 -22.27 29.15 -21.64
C ILE A 40 -22.86 30.15 -20.64
N PHE A 41 -23.50 29.68 -19.57
CA PHE A 41 -24.20 30.50 -18.57
C PHE A 41 -23.76 30.13 -17.13
N PRO A 42 -22.49 30.35 -16.76
CA PRO A 42 -21.94 29.92 -15.46
C PRO A 42 -22.54 30.63 -14.25
N ASP A 43 -23.13 31.82 -14.48
CA ASP A 43 -23.82 32.58 -13.44
C ASP A 43 -25.27 32.12 -13.21
N LYS A 44 -25.82 31.34 -14.14
CA LYS A 44 -27.21 30.86 -14.10
C LYS A 44 -27.34 29.41 -13.68
N PHE A 45 -26.31 28.59 -13.81
CA PHE A 45 -26.37 27.18 -13.47
C PHE A 45 -25.22 26.74 -12.57
N ILE A 46 -25.45 25.68 -11.82
CA ILE A 46 -24.41 25.01 -11.01
C ILE A 46 -23.77 23.87 -11.79
N GLY A 47 -22.48 23.64 -11.55
CA GLY A 47 -21.65 22.64 -12.23
C GLY A 47 -21.90 21.17 -11.85
N TRP A 48 -23.00 20.83 -11.17
CA TRP A 48 -23.41 19.45 -10.93
C TRP A 48 -24.43 19.03 -11.99
N TYR A 49 -24.05 18.05 -12.81
CA TYR A 49 -24.77 17.69 -14.04
C TYR A 49 -25.63 16.44 -13.89
N VAL A 50 -25.64 15.83 -12.71
CA VAL A 50 -26.39 14.61 -12.39
C VAL A 50 -27.38 14.94 -11.28
N ALA A 51 -28.62 14.48 -11.42
CA ALA A 51 -29.71 14.82 -10.50
C ALA A 51 -29.42 14.42 -9.04
N ASP A 52 -28.76 13.28 -8.83
CA ASP A 52 -28.46 12.78 -7.49
C ASP A 52 -27.49 13.68 -6.71
N TRP A 53 -26.55 14.34 -7.40
CA TRP A 53 -25.72 15.38 -6.78
C TRP A 53 -26.56 16.57 -6.33
N LEU A 54 -27.49 17.04 -7.17
CA LEU A 54 -28.35 18.17 -6.81
C LEU A 54 -29.21 17.83 -5.59
N LYS A 55 -29.83 16.64 -5.59
CA LYS A 55 -30.63 16.14 -4.46
C LYS A 55 -29.81 16.01 -3.18
N HIS A 56 -28.64 15.38 -3.27
CA HIS A 56 -27.75 15.17 -2.15
C HIS A 56 -27.40 16.48 -1.44
N ILE A 57 -26.99 17.49 -2.21
CA ILE A 57 -26.62 18.80 -1.65
C ILE A 57 -27.84 19.54 -1.10
N LEU A 58 -28.99 19.48 -1.78
CA LEU A 58 -30.24 20.10 -1.28
C LEU A 58 -30.71 19.48 0.03
N PHE A 59 -30.73 18.15 0.13
CA PHE A 59 -31.03 17.45 1.38
C PHE A 59 -30.01 17.78 2.48
N GLY A 60 -28.73 17.89 2.14
CA GLY A 60 -27.67 18.36 3.05
C GLY A 60 -27.95 19.74 3.64
N PHE A 61 -28.47 20.67 2.83
CA PHE A 61 -28.92 21.98 3.29
C PHE A 61 -30.29 21.96 4.02
N GLY A 62 -30.94 20.80 4.17
CA GLY A 62 -32.28 20.69 4.74
C GLY A 62 -33.36 21.28 3.84
N ILE A 63 -33.13 21.33 2.53
CA ILE A 63 -34.04 21.87 1.52
C ILE A 63 -34.68 20.72 0.77
N ASN A 64 -36.01 20.71 0.68
CA ASN A 64 -36.72 19.74 -0.13
C ASN A 64 -36.41 19.99 -1.63
N PRO A 65 -35.83 19.02 -2.36
CA PRO A 65 -35.54 19.20 -3.78
C PRO A 65 -36.80 19.40 -4.60
N SER A 66 -36.75 20.30 -5.59
CA SER A 66 -37.80 20.38 -6.61
C SER A 66 -37.92 19.06 -7.37
N GLU A 67 -39.15 18.70 -7.75
CA GLU A 67 -39.42 17.54 -8.62
C GLU A 67 -38.82 17.71 -10.03
N LYS A 68 -38.44 18.94 -10.41
CA LYS A 68 -37.89 19.28 -11.72
C LYS A 68 -36.37 19.47 -11.66
N TYR A 69 -35.67 19.02 -12.70
CA TYR A 69 -34.21 19.07 -12.75
C TYR A 69 -33.67 20.50 -12.66
N TYR A 70 -34.16 21.41 -13.51
CA TYR A 70 -33.71 22.79 -13.46
C TYR A 70 -34.23 23.52 -12.23
N GLY A 71 -35.36 23.09 -11.65
CA GLY A 71 -35.80 23.54 -10.33
C GLY A 71 -34.74 23.27 -9.26
N MET A 72 -34.22 22.04 -9.18
CA MET A 72 -33.13 21.69 -8.26
C MET A 72 -31.85 22.48 -8.53
N ASN A 73 -31.46 22.61 -9.81
CA ASN A 73 -30.29 23.41 -10.17
C ASN A 73 -30.48 24.89 -9.78
N GLY A 74 -31.69 25.41 -9.98
CA GLY A 74 -32.10 26.77 -9.61
C GLY A 74 -32.05 27.01 -8.11
N GLN A 75 -32.53 26.07 -7.29
CA GLN A 75 -32.41 26.15 -5.84
C GLN A 75 -30.95 26.35 -5.41
N LEU A 76 -30.01 25.57 -5.95
CA LEU A 76 -28.58 25.71 -5.65
C LEU A 76 -27.94 26.96 -6.29
N ALA A 77 -28.33 27.33 -7.51
CA ALA A 77 -27.85 28.53 -8.19
C ALA A 77 -28.23 29.80 -7.42
N LEU A 78 -29.45 29.86 -6.88
CA LEU A 78 -29.93 30.96 -6.06
C LEU A 78 -29.22 31.02 -4.70
N ILE A 79 -28.88 29.87 -4.10
CA ILE A 79 -28.04 29.83 -2.89
C ILE A 79 -26.65 30.37 -3.21
N LYS A 80 -25.98 29.87 -4.25
CA LYS A 80 -24.67 30.37 -4.70
C LYS A 80 -24.70 31.87 -4.97
N LYS A 81 -25.74 32.40 -5.61
CA LYS A 81 -25.88 33.83 -5.91
C LYS A 81 -25.89 34.72 -4.65
N ARG A 82 -26.27 34.17 -3.49
CA ARG A 82 -26.20 34.85 -2.19
C ARG A 82 -24.81 34.78 -1.54
N THR A 83 -23.88 34.05 -2.15
CA THR A 83 -22.48 33.92 -1.73
C THR A 83 -21.56 34.70 -2.67
N SER A 84 -20.34 35.00 -2.23
CA SER A 84 -19.29 35.58 -3.09
C SER A 84 -18.47 34.53 -3.88
N TYR A 85 -18.87 33.26 -3.82
CA TYR A 85 -18.09 32.15 -4.37
C TYR A 85 -18.35 31.90 -5.86
N MET A 86 -17.30 31.54 -6.60
CA MET A 86 -17.44 31.05 -7.97
C MET A 86 -18.01 29.62 -7.97
N SER A 87 -18.52 29.14 -9.12
CA SER A 87 -19.12 27.79 -9.18
C SER A 87 -18.19 26.69 -8.62
N PRO A 88 -16.89 26.63 -8.98
CA PRO A 88 -15.99 25.60 -8.46
C PRO A 88 -15.85 25.68 -6.93
N ASP A 89 -15.58 26.87 -6.38
CA ASP A 89 -15.43 27.06 -4.94
C ASP A 89 -16.70 26.68 -4.17
N PHE A 90 -17.88 27.04 -4.70
CA PHE A 90 -19.16 26.66 -4.11
C PHE A 90 -19.36 25.14 -4.12
N GLN A 91 -18.92 24.46 -5.18
CA GLN A 91 -18.98 23.00 -5.25
C GLN A 91 -18.03 22.34 -4.26
N ASP A 92 -16.80 22.86 -4.14
CA ASP A 92 -15.80 22.36 -3.20
C ASP A 92 -16.25 22.53 -1.76
N ILE A 93 -16.88 23.67 -1.42
CA ILE A 93 -17.47 23.91 -0.09
C ILE A 93 -18.59 22.89 0.19
N CYS A 94 -19.52 22.70 -0.75
CA CYS A 94 -20.61 21.75 -0.56
C CYS A 94 -20.10 20.31 -0.45
N TYR A 95 -19.06 19.94 -1.22
CA TYR A 95 -18.40 18.65 -1.10
C TYR A 95 -17.68 18.50 0.25
N ALA A 96 -17.03 19.55 0.76
CA ALA A 96 -16.42 19.54 2.09
C ALA A 96 -17.46 19.41 3.22
N MET A 97 -18.66 20.00 3.04
CA MET A 97 -19.75 19.94 4.02
C MET A 97 -20.46 18.58 4.03
N PHE A 98 -20.74 18.02 2.85
CA PHE A 98 -21.65 16.89 2.72
C PHE A 98 -20.98 15.61 2.18
N GLY A 99 -19.81 15.72 1.57
CA GLY A 99 -19.05 14.59 1.03
C GLY A 99 -19.62 14.04 -0.27
N GLU A 100 -19.46 12.73 -0.47
CA GLU A 100 -20.04 12.00 -1.60
C GLU A 100 -21.55 11.79 -1.44
N ILE A 101 -22.23 11.55 -2.57
CA ILE A 101 -23.66 11.24 -2.60
C ILE A 101 -24.01 10.13 -1.60
N ARG A 102 -24.98 10.43 -0.73
CA ARG A 102 -25.51 9.49 0.27
C ARG A 102 -26.85 8.92 -0.14
N HIS A 103 -26.91 7.59 -0.19
CA HIS A 103 -28.14 6.82 -0.29
C HIS A 103 -28.40 6.15 1.07
N PHE A 104 -29.58 6.35 1.63
CA PHE A 104 -29.98 5.78 2.92
C PHE A 104 -30.77 4.50 2.68
N TYR A 105 -30.35 3.42 3.33
CA TYR A 105 -31.00 2.12 3.25
C TYR A 105 -31.52 1.71 4.62
N ARG A 106 -32.82 1.50 4.77
CA ARG A 106 -33.36 0.82 5.94
C ARG A 106 -32.78 -0.59 6.02
N LEU A 107 -32.29 -1.00 7.19
CA LEU A 107 -31.89 -2.37 7.51
C LEU A 107 -32.61 -2.84 8.79
N GLY A 108 -33.45 -3.87 8.67
CA GLY A 108 -34.14 -4.46 9.82
C GLY A 108 -33.17 -5.26 10.70
N SER A 109 -33.18 -5.01 12.01
CA SER A 109 -32.25 -5.63 12.97
C SER A 109 -32.90 -6.62 13.92
N SER A 110 -34.12 -7.06 13.65
CA SER A 110 -34.84 -8.03 14.49
C SER A 110 -35.67 -9.00 13.66
N ASP A 111 -35.88 -10.18 14.22
CA ASP A 111 -36.88 -11.14 13.77
C ASP A 111 -37.80 -11.56 14.93
N GLU A 112 -38.67 -12.56 14.73
CA GLU A 112 -39.61 -13.03 15.76
C GLU A 112 -38.91 -13.60 17.02
N SER A 113 -37.61 -13.87 16.95
CA SER A 113 -36.86 -14.60 17.98
C SER A 113 -35.68 -13.82 18.59
N LYS A 114 -35.06 -12.90 17.84
CA LYS A 114 -33.80 -12.26 18.22
C LYS A 114 -33.72 -10.80 17.76
N HIS A 115 -33.01 -10.00 18.55
CA HIS A 115 -32.55 -8.66 18.19
C HIS A 115 -31.04 -8.72 17.91
N TYR A 116 -30.62 -8.25 16.73
CA TYR A 116 -29.27 -8.43 16.22
C TYR A 116 -28.40 -7.18 16.28
N ALA A 117 -29.00 -6.00 16.48
CA ALA A 117 -28.30 -4.71 16.41
C ALA A 117 -27.09 -4.62 17.34
N GLU A 118 -27.22 -5.09 18.59
CA GLU A 118 -26.12 -5.03 19.57
C GLU A 118 -24.95 -5.92 19.17
N LYS A 119 -25.22 -7.19 18.82
CA LYS A 119 -24.21 -8.13 18.30
C LYS A 119 -23.50 -7.55 17.07
N TRP A 120 -24.28 -7.04 16.11
CA TRP A 120 -23.73 -6.46 14.89
C TRP A 120 -22.84 -5.24 15.16
N ARG A 121 -23.22 -4.40 16.12
CA ARG A 121 -22.42 -3.24 16.56
C ARG A 121 -21.11 -3.66 17.21
N GLU A 122 -21.13 -4.66 18.09
CA GLU A 122 -19.91 -5.19 18.75
C GLU A 122 -18.94 -5.82 17.73
N GLU A 123 -19.48 -6.50 16.71
CA GLU A 123 -18.70 -7.11 15.64
C GLU A 123 -18.30 -6.12 14.53
N GLY A 124 -18.84 -4.89 14.54
CA GLY A 124 -18.57 -3.87 13.51
C GLY A 124 -19.11 -4.24 12.13
N ILE A 125 -20.25 -4.94 12.09
CA ILE A 125 -20.88 -5.44 10.86
C ILE A 125 -22.33 -5.01 10.72
N VAL A 126 -22.90 -5.22 9.55
CA VAL A 126 -24.33 -5.26 9.27
C VAL A 126 -24.62 -6.53 8.48
N ALA A 127 -25.78 -7.14 8.68
CA ALA A 127 -26.07 -8.43 8.08
C ALA A 127 -27.52 -8.62 7.68
N ILE A 128 -27.76 -9.61 6.80
CA ILE A 128 -29.08 -10.03 6.35
C ILE A 128 -29.11 -11.57 6.19
N GLY A 129 -30.28 -12.19 6.41
CA GLY A 129 -30.46 -13.66 6.53
C GLY A 129 -30.52 -14.42 5.21
N TRP A 130 -31.09 -15.63 5.20
CA TRP A 130 -31.21 -16.56 4.05
C TRP A 130 -29.98 -17.43 3.72
N ARG A 131 -29.23 -17.83 4.75
CA ARG A 131 -28.08 -18.74 4.66
C ARG A 131 -28.24 -19.93 3.68
N GLU A 132 -29.38 -20.61 3.66
CA GLU A 132 -29.56 -21.83 2.85
C GLU A 132 -29.54 -21.58 1.34
N ILE A 133 -29.66 -20.33 0.86
CA ILE A 133 -29.45 -20.02 -0.57
C ILE A 133 -27.97 -19.99 -0.98
N GLY A 134 -27.06 -19.99 0.00
CA GLY A 134 -25.62 -19.91 -0.22
C GLY A 134 -25.12 -18.52 -0.60
N ASP A 135 -23.83 -18.42 -0.92
CA ASP A 135 -23.18 -17.15 -1.19
C ASP A 135 -23.77 -16.42 -2.42
N LEU A 136 -24.18 -15.15 -2.24
CA LEU A 136 -24.70 -14.26 -3.29
C LEU A 136 -23.73 -14.10 -4.47
N LEU A 137 -22.42 -14.25 -4.24
CA LEU A 137 -21.43 -14.18 -5.31
C LEU A 137 -21.65 -15.24 -6.41
N ASN A 138 -22.33 -16.35 -6.09
CA ASN A 138 -22.68 -17.39 -7.05
C ASN A 138 -23.82 -16.99 -8.01
N PHE A 139 -24.52 -15.90 -7.71
CA PHE A 139 -25.67 -15.40 -8.48
C PHE A 139 -25.32 -14.16 -9.31
N ILE A 140 -24.03 -13.83 -9.47
CA ILE A 140 -23.59 -12.69 -10.27
C ILE A 140 -23.67 -13.01 -11.76
N LYS A 141 -24.32 -12.13 -12.51
CA LYS A 141 -24.41 -12.19 -13.97
C LYS A 141 -24.12 -10.81 -14.56
N ASN A 142 -23.18 -10.73 -15.49
CA ASN A 142 -22.76 -9.47 -16.11
C ASN A 142 -22.37 -8.37 -15.08
N GLY A 143 -21.73 -8.76 -13.98
CA GLY A 143 -21.27 -7.81 -12.94
C GLY A 143 -22.35 -7.32 -11.96
N THR A 144 -23.60 -7.77 -12.06
CA THR A 144 -24.69 -7.43 -11.13
C THR A 144 -25.33 -8.68 -10.56
N LEU A 145 -26.00 -8.55 -9.41
CA LEU A 145 -26.70 -9.67 -8.79
C LEU A 145 -27.96 -10.02 -9.59
N ASP A 146 -28.03 -11.27 -10.06
CA ASP A 146 -29.17 -11.80 -10.81
C ASP A 146 -30.35 -12.05 -9.84
N ARG A 147 -31.17 -11.02 -9.67
CA ARG A 147 -32.34 -11.02 -8.77
C ARG A 147 -33.26 -12.21 -9.01
N ASP A 148 -33.45 -12.61 -10.27
CA ASP A 148 -34.43 -13.65 -10.59
C ASP A 148 -33.91 -15.03 -10.17
N LYS A 149 -32.60 -15.29 -10.30
CA LYS A 149 -31.99 -16.52 -9.74
C LYS A 149 -31.97 -16.54 -8.22
N VAL A 150 -31.72 -15.40 -7.57
CA VAL A 150 -31.84 -15.30 -6.10
C VAL A 150 -33.29 -15.60 -5.68
N ALA A 151 -34.28 -15.10 -6.42
CA ALA A 151 -35.69 -15.40 -6.16
C ALA A 151 -36.02 -16.89 -6.35
N GLU A 152 -35.44 -17.55 -7.36
CA GLU A 152 -35.57 -19.00 -7.55
C GLU A 152 -34.97 -19.80 -6.37
N ALA A 153 -33.79 -19.42 -5.89
CA ALA A 153 -33.17 -20.05 -4.73
C ALA A 153 -33.98 -19.83 -3.44
N LEU A 154 -34.47 -18.62 -3.21
CA LEU A 154 -35.35 -18.30 -2.09
C LEU A 154 -36.68 -19.07 -2.14
N LEU A 155 -37.25 -19.23 -3.34
CA LEU A 155 -38.47 -20.02 -3.54
C LEU A 155 -38.25 -21.51 -3.20
N LEU A 156 -37.08 -22.04 -3.54
CA LEU A 156 -36.72 -23.44 -3.29
C LEU A 156 -36.51 -23.72 -1.79
N HIS A 157 -35.75 -22.85 -1.11
CA HIS A 157 -35.27 -23.13 0.26
C HIS A 157 -36.17 -22.55 1.37
N TYR A 158 -36.88 -21.44 1.13
CA TYR A 158 -37.56 -20.70 2.19
C TYR A 158 -39.04 -20.43 1.94
N TYR A 159 -39.44 -20.14 0.69
CA TYR A 159 -40.78 -19.64 0.38
C TYR A 159 -41.53 -20.56 -0.58
N GLN A 160 -41.58 -21.85 -0.29
CA GLN A 160 -42.22 -22.84 -1.15
C GLN A 160 -43.66 -22.42 -1.50
N ASN A 161 -43.94 -22.31 -2.81
CA ASN A 161 -45.22 -21.86 -3.38
C ASN A 161 -45.60 -20.38 -3.15
N ASP A 162 -44.71 -19.53 -2.62
CA ASP A 162 -44.89 -18.08 -2.52
C ASP A 162 -43.85 -17.31 -3.36
N LYS A 163 -44.09 -17.28 -4.68
CA LYS A 163 -43.27 -16.54 -5.64
C LYS A 163 -43.21 -15.03 -5.37
N LYS A 164 -44.28 -14.47 -4.81
CA LYS A 164 -44.36 -13.03 -4.56
C LYS A 164 -43.41 -12.62 -3.45
N THR A 165 -43.39 -13.37 -2.34
CA THR A 165 -42.48 -13.12 -1.23
C THR A 165 -41.03 -13.42 -1.60
N ALA A 166 -40.76 -14.52 -2.31
CA ALA A 166 -39.41 -14.83 -2.80
C ALA A 166 -38.84 -13.71 -3.68
N SER A 167 -39.61 -13.22 -4.66
CA SER A 167 -39.20 -12.12 -5.53
C SER A 167 -38.94 -10.82 -4.77
N ARG A 168 -39.79 -10.48 -3.78
CA ARG A 168 -39.59 -9.33 -2.92
C ARG A 168 -38.30 -9.44 -2.11
N LYS A 169 -38.06 -10.58 -1.44
CA LYS A 169 -36.85 -10.81 -0.63
C LYS A 169 -35.57 -10.85 -1.46
N ALA A 170 -35.63 -11.34 -2.70
CA ALA A 170 -34.52 -11.21 -3.64
C ALA A 170 -34.17 -9.75 -3.95
N GLY A 171 -35.19 -8.88 -4.05
CA GLY A 171 -35.00 -7.44 -4.18
C GLY A 171 -34.32 -6.81 -2.96
N GLU A 172 -34.69 -7.25 -1.74
CA GLU A 172 -34.07 -6.79 -0.49
C GLU A 172 -32.59 -7.25 -0.39
N LEU A 173 -32.28 -8.50 -0.74
CA LEU A 173 -30.90 -9.01 -0.80
C LEU A 173 -30.06 -8.28 -1.85
N LYS A 174 -30.65 -7.98 -3.02
CA LYS A 174 -30.00 -7.18 -4.05
C LYS A 174 -29.70 -5.76 -3.58
N ALA A 175 -30.66 -5.11 -2.94
CA ALA A 175 -30.46 -3.78 -2.36
C ALA A 175 -29.33 -3.79 -1.33
N PHE A 176 -29.28 -4.79 -0.44
CA PHE A 176 -28.19 -4.95 0.53
C PHE A 176 -26.84 -5.15 -0.17
N TYR A 177 -26.76 -6.09 -1.12
CA TYR A 177 -25.52 -6.42 -1.84
C TYR A 177 -24.93 -5.21 -2.59
N GLU A 178 -25.79 -4.45 -3.27
CA GLU A 178 -25.41 -3.32 -4.13
C GLU A 178 -25.06 -2.05 -3.35
N THR A 179 -25.23 -2.02 -2.03
CA THR A 179 -24.70 -0.92 -1.21
C THR A 179 -23.18 -0.80 -1.31
N SER A 180 -22.71 0.44 -1.32
CA SER A 180 -21.30 0.83 -1.48
C SER A 180 -20.75 1.50 -0.22
N ALA A 181 -19.46 1.85 -0.23
CA ALA A 181 -18.83 2.62 0.85
C ALA A 181 -19.48 4.00 1.09
N SER A 182 -20.18 4.55 0.09
CA SER A 182 -20.90 5.83 0.20
C SER A 182 -22.34 5.68 0.71
N SER A 183 -22.89 4.46 0.74
CA SER A 183 -24.23 4.16 1.25
C SER A 183 -24.26 4.23 2.78
N VAL A 184 -25.41 4.59 3.33
CA VAL A 184 -25.65 4.64 4.78
C VAL A 184 -26.77 3.66 5.14
N MET A 185 -26.45 2.62 5.89
CA MET A 185 -27.46 1.72 6.46
C MET A 185 -28.09 2.39 7.67
N THR A 186 -29.40 2.60 7.64
CA THR A 186 -30.23 3.02 8.76
C THR A 186 -30.78 1.77 9.43
N VAL A 187 -30.10 1.34 10.49
CA VAL A 187 -30.47 0.15 11.26
C VAL A 187 -31.73 0.45 12.07
N MET A 188 -32.74 -0.39 11.94
CA MET A 188 -34.06 -0.19 12.51
C MET A 188 -34.59 -1.46 13.17
N ASP A 189 -35.21 -1.28 14.33
CA ASP A 189 -35.94 -2.33 15.02
C ASP A 189 -37.44 -2.03 14.98
N GLY A 190 -38.18 -2.77 14.15
CA GLY A 190 -39.55 -2.40 13.81
C GLY A 190 -39.62 -0.98 13.23
N ALA A 191 -40.28 -0.06 13.94
CA ALA A 191 -40.33 1.35 13.56
C ALA A 191 -39.18 2.20 14.15
N GLN A 192 -38.50 1.70 15.20
CA GLN A 192 -37.47 2.43 15.93
C GLN A 192 -36.19 2.55 15.11
N LEU A 193 -35.61 3.76 15.10
CA LEU A 193 -34.28 4.01 14.57
C LEU A 193 -33.24 3.67 15.63
N ILE A 194 -32.23 2.86 15.25
CA ILE A 194 -31.21 2.35 16.16
C ILE A 194 -29.86 3.01 15.87
N ALA A 195 -29.40 2.95 14.63
CA ALA A 195 -28.08 3.43 14.25
C ALA A 195 -27.99 3.79 12.77
N PHE A 196 -27.00 4.62 12.42
CA PHE A 196 -26.45 4.66 11.07
C PHE A 196 -25.20 3.79 10.99
N VAL A 197 -24.99 3.16 9.84
CA VAL A 197 -23.73 2.47 9.52
C VAL A 197 -23.26 2.92 8.14
N ASP A 198 -22.12 3.60 8.08
CA ASP A 198 -21.48 4.04 6.83
C ASP A 198 -20.11 3.37 6.63
N GLY A 199 -19.36 3.76 5.59
CA GLY A 199 -18.03 3.19 5.33
C GLY A 199 -18.07 1.68 5.04
N LEU A 200 -19.13 1.22 4.38
CA LEU A 200 -19.39 -0.21 4.21
C LEU A 200 -18.30 -0.91 3.39
N SER A 201 -17.88 -2.09 3.87
CA SER A 201 -16.97 -2.96 3.15
C SER A 201 -17.64 -3.62 1.94
N PRO A 202 -16.84 -4.23 1.03
CA PRO A 202 -17.36 -5.25 0.13
C PRO A 202 -18.11 -6.35 0.90
N TYR A 203 -19.11 -6.95 0.24
CA TYR A 203 -19.90 -8.05 0.77
C TYR A 203 -19.02 -9.28 1.07
N PHE A 204 -19.35 -10.01 2.13
CA PHE A 204 -18.82 -11.33 2.41
C PHE A 204 -19.90 -12.26 2.99
N TYR A 205 -19.65 -13.57 2.91
CA TYR A 205 -20.59 -14.60 3.31
C TYR A 205 -20.05 -15.42 4.49
N ASN A 206 -20.85 -15.55 5.54
CA ASN A 206 -20.54 -16.36 6.72
C ASN A 206 -21.56 -17.51 6.87
N ALA A 207 -21.14 -18.72 6.48
CA ALA A 207 -21.99 -19.91 6.51
C ALA A 207 -22.30 -20.43 7.93
N THR A 208 -21.67 -19.90 8.98
CA THR A 208 -21.94 -20.35 10.37
C THR A 208 -23.03 -19.55 11.06
N GLU A 209 -23.42 -18.41 10.50
CA GLU A 209 -24.37 -17.46 11.08
C GLU A 209 -25.72 -17.52 10.36
N ASP A 210 -26.82 -17.32 11.07
CA ASP A 210 -28.16 -17.25 10.45
C ASP A 210 -28.29 -15.99 9.57
N MET A 211 -27.66 -14.89 9.99
CA MET A 211 -27.48 -13.64 9.25
C MET A 211 -26.19 -13.71 8.42
N ALA A 212 -26.21 -14.60 7.43
CA ALA A 212 -25.02 -15.06 6.72
C ALA A 212 -24.45 -14.06 5.70
N HIS A 213 -25.24 -13.09 5.22
CA HIS A 213 -24.79 -12.10 4.24
C HIS A 213 -24.37 -10.83 4.97
N GLN A 214 -23.08 -10.50 4.93
CA GLN A 214 -22.50 -9.51 5.84
C GLN A 214 -21.68 -8.45 5.09
N LYS A 215 -21.59 -7.27 5.71
CA LYS A 215 -20.65 -6.18 5.37
C LYS A 215 -20.15 -5.58 6.68
N SER A 216 -18.87 -5.21 6.75
CA SER A 216 -18.34 -4.40 7.86
C SER A 216 -18.71 -2.94 7.65
N GLY A 217 -18.81 -2.16 8.72
CA GLY A 217 -19.09 -0.72 8.64
C GLY A 217 -18.92 0.01 9.97
N ILE A 218 -18.94 1.33 9.91
CA ILE A 218 -18.73 2.20 11.08
C ILE A 218 -20.10 2.56 11.66
N TRP A 219 -20.34 2.16 12.91
CA TRP A 219 -21.62 2.38 13.59
C TRP A 219 -21.68 3.76 14.27
N HIS A 220 -22.79 4.45 14.05
CA HIS A 220 -23.13 5.74 14.64
C HIS A 220 -24.49 5.62 15.33
N SER A 221 -24.62 6.05 16.58
CA SER A 221 -25.88 5.93 17.34
C SER A 221 -26.45 7.32 17.68
N PRO A 222 -26.97 8.07 16.68
CA PRO A 222 -27.48 9.43 16.87
C PRO A 222 -28.92 9.50 17.37
N PHE A 223 -29.56 8.35 17.56
CA PHE A 223 -31.00 8.25 17.74
C PHE A 223 -31.36 8.04 19.20
N ASP A 224 -32.42 8.72 19.63
CA ASP A 224 -33.07 8.47 20.90
C ASP A 224 -34.11 7.35 20.76
N GLU A 225 -34.53 6.73 21.88
CA GLU A 225 -35.51 5.64 21.86
C GLU A 225 -36.85 6.01 21.20
N SER A 226 -37.20 7.29 21.19
CA SER A 226 -38.42 7.82 20.56
C SER A 226 -38.28 8.12 19.06
N ASP A 227 -37.08 8.09 18.49
CA ASP A 227 -36.87 8.48 17.08
C ASP A 227 -37.49 7.46 16.12
N ARG A 228 -38.27 7.97 15.17
CA ARG A 228 -38.97 7.21 14.11
C ARG A 228 -38.84 7.96 12.80
N LEU A 229 -39.01 7.27 11.67
CA LEU A 229 -39.15 7.95 10.38
C LEU A 229 -40.43 8.82 10.38
N PRO A 230 -40.39 10.06 9.84
CA PRO A 230 -41.57 10.92 9.74
C PRO A 230 -42.75 10.30 8.99
N GLU A 231 -42.45 9.52 7.96
CA GLU A 231 -43.43 8.76 7.18
C GLU A 231 -43.08 7.28 7.16
N ASP A 232 -44.11 6.43 7.22
CA ASP A 232 -43.94 4.98 7.06
C ASP A 232 -43.32 4.66 5.69
N GLU A 233 -42.17 3.98 5.72
CA GLU A 233 -41.43 3.57 4.54
C GLU A 233 -40.56 2.33 4.85
N GLY A 234 -40.56 1.35 3.95
CA GLY A 234 -39.81 0.11 4.14
C GLY A 234 -40.26 -0.75 5.33
N TYR A 235 -41.43 -0.49 5.92
CA TYR A 235 -41.96 -1.32 7.00
C TYR A 235 -42.13 -2.78 6.51
N LEU A 236 -41.68 -3.77 7.32
CA LEU A 236 -41.63 -5.20 6.98
C LEU A 236 -40.68 -5.60 5.84
N THR A 237 -39.76 -4.71 5.44
CA THR A 237 -38.59 -5.07 4.63
C THR A 237 -37.35 -5.20 5.52
N SER A 238 -36.47 -6.10 5.12
CA SER A 238 -35.21 -6.35 5.80
C SER A 238 -34.13 -5.41 5.26
N CYS A 239 -34.15 -5.08 3.96
CA CYS A 239 -33.33 -4.01 3.39
C CYS A 239 -34.11 -3.23 2.31
N TYR A 240 -34.13 -1.90 2.37
CA TYR A 240 -34.86 -1.04 1.42
C TYR A 240 -34.24 0.35 1.31
N GLU A 241 -34.00 0.83 0.09
CA GLU A 241 -33.55 2.21 -0.15
C GLU A 241 -34.68 3.20 0.16
N ILE A 242 -34.44 4.11 1.08
CA ILE A 242 -35.38 5.16 1.52
C ILE A 242 -35.44 6.25 0.43
N LYS A 243 -36.65 6.62 0.01
CA LYS A 243 -36.88 7.50 -1.14
C LYS A 243 -37.79 8.68 -0.85
N LYS A 244 -38.63 8.60 0.17
CA LYS A 244 -39.56 9.69 0.49
C LYS A 244 -38.78 10.95 0.93
N PRO A 245 -39.08 12.14 0.38
CA PRO A 245 -38.32 13.34 0.68
C PRO A 245 -38.34 13.74 2.16
N GLU A 246 -39.48 13.60 2.86
CA GLU A 246 -39.58 13.92 4.30
C GLU A 246 -38.69 13.01 5.16
N ASN A 247 -38.63 11.72 4.82
CA ASN A 247 -37.74 10.77 5.49
C ASN A 247 -36.27 11.09 5.19
N LEU A 248 -35.95 11.38 3.93
CA LEU A 248 -34.59 11.75 3.54
C LEU A 248 -34.15 13.05 4.21
N LEU A 249 -34.99 14.09 4.26
CA LEU A 249 -34.69 15.33 4.99
C LEU A 249 -34.39 15.06 6.47
N PHE A 250 -35.22 14.25 7.12
CA PHE A 250 -35.02 13.87 8.51
C PHE A 250 -33.71 13.10 8.72
N LEU A 251 -33.41 12.11 7.87
CA LEU A 251 -32.19 11.31 8.00
C LEU A 251 -30.93 12.09 7.66
N TYR A 252 -30.94 12.91 6.60
CA TYR A 252 -29.84 13.83 6.29
C TYR A 252 -29.58 14.78 7.45
N LYS A 253 -30.64 15.38 7.99
CA LYS A 253 -30.55 16.26 9.15
C LYS A 253 -29.92 15.51 10.33
N LYS A 254 -30.46 14.36 10.77
CA LYS A 254 -29.91 13.58 11.88
C LYS A 254 -28.48 13.12 11.63
N TYR A 255 -28.17 12.70 10.40
CA TYR A 255 -26.85 12.22 10.01
C TYR A 255 -25.81 13.34 10.09
N TYR A 256 -26.04 14.47 9.44
CA TYR A 256 -25.11 15.59 9.47
C TYR A 256 -25.15 16.35 10.80
N GLU A 257 -26.29 16.43 11.49
CA GLU A 257 -26.35 16.94 12.86
C GLU A 257 -25.54 16.08 13.80
N PHE A 258 -25.56 14.74 13.71
CA PHE A 258 -24.69 13.89 14.52
C PHE A 258 -23.21 14.10 14.21
N GLN A 259 -22.89 14.13 12.92
CA GLN A 259 -21.55 14.47 12.43
C GLN A 259 -21.13 15.89 12.89
N ASN A 260 -22.09 16.77 13.21
CA ASN A 260 -21.89 18.14 13.68
C ASN A 260 -22.15 18.35 15.18
N SER A 261 -22.77 17.43 15.93
CA SER A 261 -23.12 17.55 17.35
C SER A 261 -22.03 16.91 18.22
N GLY A 262 -21.20 16.07 17.62
CA GLY A 262 -19.80 15.95 18.01
C GLY A 262 -18.97 17.24 17.77
N LYS A 263 -19.57 18.31 17.19
CA LYS A 263 -18.93 19.59 16.83
C LYS A 263 -19.71 20.81 17.37
N SER A 264 -19.88 20.94 18.68
CA SER A 264 -20.04 22.28 19.26
C SER A 264 -18.69 23.01 19.17
N VAL A 265 -18.54 23.93 18.21
CA VAL A 265 -17.31 24.71 17.93
C VAL A 265 -16.03 23.86 18.09
N ASN A 266 -15.80 22.97 17.12
CA ASN A 266 -14.46 22.67 16.67
C ASN A 266 -14.53 22.32 15.18
N ILE A 267 -13.75 23.07 14.41
CA ILE A 267 -13.14 22.57 13.18
C ILE A 267 -12.50 21.23 13.56
N ASP A 268 -12.95 20.13 12.97
CA ASP A 268 -12.17 18.90 12.81
C ASP A 268 -13.01 17.80 12.10
N ASN A 269 -12.72 17.55 10.80
CA ASN A 269 -12.16 16.24 10.47
C ASN A 269 -11.02 16.11 11.45
N MET A 270 -11.01 15.17 12.40
CA MET A 270 -9.97 15.17 13.44
C MET A 270 -8.60 15.02 12.79
N PHE A 271 -8.02 16.14 12.39
CA PHE A 271 -6.66 16.29 11.98
C PHE A 271 -5.92 16.20 13.29
N ILE A 272 -5.65 14.96 13.68
CA ILE A 272 -4.68 14.71 14.73
C ILE A 272 -3.38 15.28 14.16
N PRO A 273 -2.84 16.37 14.75
CA PRO A 273 -1.65 16.99 14.22
C PRO A 273 -0.57 15.93 14.05
N ILE A 274 0.20 16.02 12.98
CA ILE A 274 1.27 15.08 12.76
C ILE A 274 2.29 15.23 13.90
N ILE A 275 2.54 14.14 14.61
CA ILE A 275 3.58 14.05 15.63
C ILE A 275 4.81 13.45 14.96
N PHE A 276 5.76 14.31 14.62
CA PHE A 276 7.04 13.85 14.06
C PHE A 276 8.01 13.39 15.14
N GLN A 277 8.01 14.07 16.29
CA GLN A 277 8.77 13.71 17.47
C GLN A 277 7.88 12.85 18.38
N THR A 278 7.89 11.54 18.15
CA THR A 278 7.08 10.58 18.91
C THR A 278 7.68 10.27 20.28
N GLY A 279 8.95 10.65 20.51
CA GLY A 279 9.69 10.32 21.72
C GLY A 279 10.33 8.93 21.67
N TYR A 280 10.27 8.25 20.52
CA TYR A 280 10.81 6.91 20.34
C TYR A 280 12.35 6.90 20.51
N GLN A 281 12.82 6.18 21.53
CA GLN A 281 14.24 6.03 21.82
C GLN A 281 14.78 4.73 21.24
N SER A 282 15.95 4.79 20.61
CA SER A 282 16.63 3.62 20.07
C SER A 282 18.12 3.91 19.96
N SER A 283 18.94 2.91 20.28
CA SER A 283 20.40 2.95 20.16
C SER A 283 20.90 2.86 18.72
N PHE A 284 20.02 2.58 17.76
CA PHE A 284 20.36 2.51 16.34
C PHE A 284 20.13 3.85 15.66
N GLU A 285 21.05 4.23 14.77
CA GLU A 285 20.91 5.42 13.96
C GLU A 285 19.74 5.27 12.95
N ARG A 286 19.05 6.38 12.66
CA ARG A 286 17.85 6.33 11.81
C ARG A 286 18.18 6.07 10.35
N ASN A 287 19.23 6.70 9.84
CA ASN A 287 19.71 6.50 8.47
C ASN A 287 21.07 5.79 8.49
N ARG A 288 21.12 4.53 8.04
CA ARG A 288 22.34 3.70 8.09
C ARG A 288 22.66 3.02 6.78
N ILE A 289 23.94 2.99 6.40
CA ILE A 289 24.46 2.19 5.28
C ILE A 289 25.49 1.20 5.80
N ILE A 290 25.21 -0.09 5.62
CA ILE A 290 26.17 -1.16 5.87
C ILE A 290 26.85 -1.51 4.54
N PHE A 291 28.18 -1.41 4.51
CA PHE A 291 28.95 -1.63 3.29
C PHE A 291 30.21 -2.46 3.55
N GLY A 292 30.78 -2.98 2.48
CA GLY A 292 31.95 -3.85 2.51
C GLY A 292 31.88 -4.92 1.42
N ALA A 293 32.89 -5.77 1.39
CA ALA A 293 33.07 -6.72 0.31
C ALA A 293 31.97 -7.81 0.23
N PRO A 294 31.82 -8.52 -0.90
CA PRO A 294 30.91 -9.66 -1.01
C PRO A 294 31.21 -10.75 0.02
N GLY A 295 30.17 -11.26 0.68
CA GLY A 295 30.33 -12.36 1.65
C GLY A 295 30.77 -11.95 3.06
N THR A 296 30.86 -10.66 3.39
CA THR A 296 31.14 -10.17 4.75
C THR A 296 29.92 -10.23 5.69
N GLY A 297 28.74 -10.58 5.18
CA GLY A 297 27.54 -10.77 5.99
C GLY A 297 26.67 -9.53 6.19
N LYS A 298 26.77 -8.51 5.32
CA LYS A 298 25.98 -7.26 5.38
C LYS A 298 24.49 -7.48 5.64
N SER A 299 23.80 -8.19 4.75
CA SER A 299 22.36 -8.45 4.89
C SER A 299 22.04 -9.34 6.11
N PHE A 300 22.97 -10.20 6.53
CA PHE A 300 22.81 -11.00 7.75
C PHE A 300 22.85 -10.13 9.01
N LYS A 301 23.87 -9.28 9.15
CA LYS A 301 23.98 -8.31 10.26
C LYS A 301 22.77 -7.38 10.29
N LEU A 302 22.37 -6.85 9.12
CA LEU A 302 21.19 -5.99 8.99
C LEU A 302 19.91 -6.71 9.44
N ASN A 303 19.74 -8.00 9.11
CA ASN A 303 18.59 -8.79 9.59
C ASN A 303 18.59 -8.94 11.11
N CYS A 304 19.73 -9.28 11.72
CA CYS A 304 19.81 -9.42 13.17
C CYS A 304 19.51 -8.10 13.90
N GLU A 305 20.06 -6.99 13.41
CA GLU A 305 19.79 -5.66 13.98
C GLU A 305 18.35 -5.22 13.73
N LYS A 306 17.75 -5.59 12.60
CA LYS A 306 16.33 -5.34 12.30
C LYS A 306 15.44 -6.09 13.29
N ASP A 307 15.74 -7.36 13.53
CA ASP A 307 15.00 -8.17 14.50
C ASP A 307 15.15 -7.60 15.93
N ALA A 308 16.32 -7.07 16.28
CA ALA A 308 16.54 -6.38 17.55
C ALA A 308 15.75 -5.07 17.64
N LEU A 309 15.74 -4.25 16.58
CA LEU A 309 14.98 -3.00 16.53
C LEU A 309 13.47 -3.25 16.69
N LEU A 310 12.95 -4.29 16.04
CA LEU A 310 11.53 -4.60 16.00
C LEU A 310 11.10 -5.60 17.09
N ALA A 311 11.96 -5.89 18.06
CA ALA A 311 11.71 -6.91 19.09
C ALA A 311 10.43 -6.60 19.90
N ASP A 312 10.17 -5.32 20.15
CA ASP A 312 9.00 -4.84 20.89
C ASP A 312 7.82 -4.45 19.98
N GLY A 313 7.84 -4.89 18.72
CA GLY A 313 6.82 -4.59 17.70
C GLY A 313 7.28 -3.57 16.66
N GLY A 314 6.35 -3.12 15.82
CA GLY A 314 6.63 -2.31 14.63
C GLY A 314 6.65 -3.13 13.35
N GLU A 315 6.98 -2.49 12.24
CA GLU A 315 6.94 -3.12 10.92
C GLU A 315 8.16 -2.74 10.09
N TYR A 316 8.47 -3.55 9.09
CA TYR A 316 9.46 -3.19 8.08
C TYR A 316 8.98 -3.49 6.67
N GLU A 317 9.54 -2.74 5.72
CA GLU A 317 9.41 -3.01 4.30
C GLU A 317 10.83 -3.12 3.71
N ARG A 318 11.05 -4.10 2.82
CA ARG A 318 12.36 -4.32 2.19
C ARG A 318 12.24 -4.23 0.68
N VAL A 319 13.13 -3.46 0.06
CA VAL A 319 13.25 -3.29 -1.39
C VAL A 319 14.69 -3.47 -1.84
N THR A 320 14.89 -3.69 -3.13
CA THR A 320 16.21 -3.78 -3.75
C THR A 320 16.28 -2.80 -4.91
N PHE A 321 17.31 -1.95 -4.90
CA PHE A 321 17.52 -1.01 -5.99
C PHE A 321 18.17 -1.71 -7.19
N HIS A 322 17.70 -1.34 -8.38
CA HIS A 322 18.20 -1.78 -9.66
C HIS A 322 18.35 -0.58 -10.59
N PRO A 323 19.09 -0.68 -11.71
CA PRO A 323 19.40 0.48 -12.56
C PRO A 323 18.19 1.30 -13.01
N ASP A 324 17.07 0.63 -13.30
CA ASP A 324 15.82 1.28 -13.73
C ASP A 324 14.89 1.70 -12.58
N TYR A 325 15.32 1.59 -11.32
CA TYR A 325 14.52 1.99 -10.17
C TYR A 325 14.44 3.51 -10.13
N SER A 326 13.24 4.06 -9.96
CA SER A 326 12.97 5.49 -10.10
C SER A 326 12.20 6.07 -8.91
N TYR A 327 12.09 7.41 -8.87
CA TYR A 327 11.24 8.12 -7.89
C TYR A 327 9.79 7.58 -7.88
N ALA A 328 9.24 7.29 -9.07
CA ALA A 328 7.91 6.71 -9.22
C ALA A 328 7.77 5.31 -8.60
N ASN A 329 8.87 4.56 -8.49
CA ASN A 329 8.89 3.27 -7.79
C ASN A 329 9.06 3.44 -6.28
N PHE A 330 9.86 4.42 -5.85
CA PHE A 330 10.28 4.60 -4.46
C PHE A 330 9.30 5.43 -3.61
N VAL A 331 8.91 6.60 -4.11
CA VAL A 331 7.98 7.52 -3.43
C VAL A 331 6.56 7.23 -3.89
N GLY A 332 6.34 7.12 -5.21
CA GLY A 332 5.04 6.79 -5.78
C GLY A 332 4.73 7.62 -7.03
N THR A 333 3.66 7.25 -7.74
CA THR A 333 3.20 8.01 -8.90
C THR A 333 1.74 7.69 -9.22
N TYR A 334 1.08 8.57 -9.98
CA TYR A 334 -0.22 8.27 -10.55
C TYR A 334 -0.11 7.20 -11.63
N LYS A 335 -0.91 6.14 -11.48
CA LYS A 335 -1.00 5.06 -12.47
C LYS A 335 -2.46 4.81 -12.86
N PRO A 336 -2.70 4.36 -14.10
CA PRO A 336 -3.99 3.80 -14.45
C PRO A 336 -4.23 2.55 -13.59
N VAL A 337 -5.30 2.55 -12.82
CA VAL A 337 -5.77 1.39 -12.07
C VAL A 337 -7.12 0.95 -12.64
N PRO A 338 -7.32 -0.37 -12.83
CA PRO A 338 -8.61 -0.88 -13.26
C PRO A 338 -9.65 -0.59 -12.17
N CYS A 339 -10.76 0.01 -12.57
CA CYS A 339 -11.93 0.19 -11.73
C CYS A 339 -13.18 -0.27 -12.49
N LYS A 340 -14.30 -0.38 -11.78
CA LYS A 340 -15.60 -0.60 -12.41
C LYS A 340 -16.30 0.74 -12.57
N ASP A 341 -16.83 1.02 -13.76
CA ASP A 341 -17.70 2.18 -13.94
C ASP A 341 -19.08 1.95 -13.31
N SER A 342 -19.94 2.97 -13.34
CA SER A 342 -21.31 2.91 -12.82
C SER A 342 -22.17 1.82 -13.48
N ASP A 343 -21.77 1.31 -14.65
CA ASP A 343 -22.44 0.23 -15.38
C ASP A 343 -21.78 -1.15 -15.15
N GLY A 344 -20.79 -1.24 -14.24
CA GLY A 344 -20.08 -2.49 -13.90
C GLY A 344 -19.09 -2.97 -14.96
N LYS A 345 -18.75 -2.15 -15.95
CA LYS A 345 -17.76 -2.47 -16.99
C LYS A 345 -16.35 -2.14 -16.52
N ASP A 346 -15.38 -2.82 -17.12
CA ASP A 346 -13.97 -2.50 -16.91
C ASP A 346 -13.67 -1.10 -17.43
N ALA A 347 -13.31 -0.22 -16.51
CA ALA A 347 -12.87 1.14 -16.75
C ALA A 347 -11.46 1.33 -16.17
N ILE A 348 -10.81 2.40 -16.59
CA ILE A 348 -9.51 2.80 -16.07
C ILE A 348 -9.71 4.13 -15.36
N THR A 349 -9.39 4.17 -14.07
CA THR A 349 -9.23 5.43 -13.33
C THR A 349 -7.75 5.67 -13.08
N TYR A 350 -7.40 6.89 -12.73
CA TYR A 350 -6.03 7.22 -12.32
C TYR A 350 -6.03 7.38 -10.81
N SER A 351 -5.20 6.58 -10.12
CA SER A 351 -4.97 6.70 -8.68
C SER A 351 -3.49 6.87 -8.40
N TYR A 352 -3.18 7.60 -7.32
CA TYR A 352 -1.83 7.63 -6.80
C TYR A 352 -1.50 6.25 -6.23
N VAL A 353 -0.42 5.64 -6.72
CA VAL A 353 0.09 4.37 -6.22
C VAL A 353 1.34 4.68 -5.39
N PRO A 354 1.26 4.61 -4.04
CA PRO A 354 2.39 4.93 -3.18
C PRO A 354 3.52 3.91 -3.36
N GLY A 355 4.76 4.38 -3.27
CA GLY A 355 5.96 3.57 -3.19
C GLY A 355 6.28 3.13 -1.75
N PRO A 356 7.33 2.30 -1.55
CA PRO A 356 7.76 1.81 -0.24
C PRO A 356 8.06 2.94 0.77
N PHE A 357 8.62 4.06 0.31
CA PHE A 357 8.89 5.21 1.18
C PHE A 357 7.60 5.77 1.75
N MET A 358 6.62 6.09 0.91
CA MET A 358 5.34 6.67 1.34
C MET A 358 4.50 5.70 2.17
N ARG A 359 4.49 4.40 1.84
CA ARG A 359 3.82 3.39 2.66
C ARG A 359 4.41 3.29 4.07
N THR A 360 5.74 3.24 4.18
CA THR A 360 6.42 3.18 5.48
C THR A 360 6.19 4.47 6.27
N TYR A 361 6.27 5.62 5.58
CA TYR A 361 5.99 6.93 6.15
C TYR A 361 4.58 7.01 6.76
N VAL A 362 3.53 6.66 6.01
CA VAL A 362 2.15 6.70 6.49
C VAL A 362 1.99 5.82 7.74
N LYS A 363 2.56 4.61 7.74
CA LYS A 363 2.51 3.71 8.90
C LYS A 363 3.21 4.32 10.13
N ALA A 364 4.39 4.91 9.94
CA ALA A 364 5.13 5.58 11.01
C ALA A 364 4.34 6.74 11.62
N ILE A 365 3.72 7.58 10.79
CA ILE A 365 2.90 8.71 11.22
C ILE A 365 1.63 8.25 11.94
N LYS A 366 0.93 7.24 11.39
CA LYS A 366 -0.25 6.65 12.06
C LYS A 366 0.10 6.12 13.45
N ASN A 367 1.22 5.43 13.57
CA ASN A 367 1.65 4.88 14.85
C ASN A 367 2.18 5.95 15.82
N GLY A 368 2.83 7.01 15.32
CA GLY A 368 3.27 8.15 16.14
C GLY A 368 2.12 8.89 16.83
N ARG A 369 0.88 8.69 16.35
CA ARG A 369 -0.37 9.20 16.97
C ARG A 369 -0.96 8.27 18.03
N THR A 370 -0.21 7.26 18.47
CA THR A 370 -0.63 6.31 19.52
C THR A 370 0.19 6.50 20.79
N ASP A 371 -0.33 6.07 21.94
CA ASP A 371 0.35 6.18 23.23
C ASP A 371 1.60 5.28 23.35
N ALA A 372 1.83 4.39 22.38
CA ALA A 372 2.96 3.46 22.35
C ALA A 372 3.64 3.45 20.97
N PRO A 373 4.48 4.46 20.65
CA PRO A 373 5.21 4.52 19.40
C PRO A 373 6.10 3.30 19.20
N LYS A 374 6.11 2.79 17.97
CA LYS A 374 6.87 1.63 17.49
C LYS A 374 7.72 2.04 16.29
N PRO A 375 8.84 1.34 16.06
CA PRO A 375 9.73 1.62 14.94
C PRO A 375 9.16 1.13 13.61
N PHE A 376 9.39 1.89 12.55
CA PHE A 376 9.07 1.52 11.17
C PHE A 376 10.32 1.59 10.32
N LEU A 377 10.72 0.48 9.73
CA LEU A 377 12.01 0.36 9.05
C LEU A 377 11.85 0.10 7.55
N LEU A 378 12.41 0.99 6.74
CA LEU A 378 12.60 0.78 5.31
C LEU A 378 14.01 0.24 5.04
N VAL A 379 14.10 -1.00 4.57
CA VAL A 379 15.37 -1.62 4.16
C VAL A 379 15.57 -1.49 2.65
N ILE A 380 16.69 -0.90 2.24
CA ILE A 380 17.10 -0.73 0.84
C ILE A 380 18.34 -1.57 0.57
N GLU A 381 18.17 -2.72 -0.07
CA GLU A 381 19.30 -3.52 -0.54
C GLU A 381 19.92 -2.88 -1.79
N GLU A 382 21.25 -2.91 -1.87
CA GLU A 382 22.02 -2.48 -3.04
C GLU A 382 21.76 -1.00 -3.42
N ILE A 383 21.78 -0.09 -2.44
CA ILE A 383 21.36 1.31 -2.61
C ILE A 383 22.11 2.03 -3.75
N ASN A 384 23.37 1.69 -4.01
CA ASN A 384 24.17 2.28 -5.07
C ASN A 384 23.97 1.65 -6.46
N ARG A 385 23.05 0.70 -6.65
CA ARG A 385 22.70 0.14 -7.98
C ARG A 385 21.69 0.97 -8.76
N ALA A 386 21.16 2.03 -8.17
CA ALA A 386 20.35 3.03 -8.83
C ALA A 386 20.95 4.42 -8.64
N ASN A 387 20.55 5.39 -9.47
CA ASN A 387 20.91 6.78 -9.25
C ASN A 387 20.15 7.33 -8.03
N VAL A 388 20.78 7.26 -6.86
CA VAL A 388 20.15 7.61 -5.57
C VAL A 388 19.58 9.02 -5.52
N ALA A 389 20.23 10.00 -6.15
CA ALA A 389 19.73 11.37 -6.19
C ALA A 389 18.42 11.46 -6.99
N ALA A 390 18.32 10.75 -8.12
CA ALA A 390 17.10 10.71 -8.93
C ALA A 390 15.99 9.86 -8.28
N VAL A 391 16.35 8.79 -7.56
CA VAL A 391 15.38 7.92 -6.87
C VAL A 391 14.76 8.62 -5.66
N PHE A 392 15.57 9.31 -4.86
CA PHE A 392 15.09 10.05 -3.69
C PHE A 392 14.48 11.40 -4.08
N GLY A 393 14.86 12.02 -5.20
CA GLY A 393 14.25 13.27 -5.65
C GLY A 393 14.27 14.35 -4.58
N ASP A 394 13.10 14.88 -4.21
CA ASP A 394 12.92 15.87 -3.15
C ASP A 394 13.01 15.28 -1.73
N VAL A 395 12.57 14.03 -1.50
CA VAL A 395 12.68 13.36 -0.19
C VAL A 395 14.13 13.16 0.25
N PHE A 396 15.10 13.34 -0.66
CA PHE A 396 16.51 13.46 -0.35
C PHE A 396 16.82 14.47 0.76
N GLN A 397 16.12 15.61 0.78
CA GLN A 397 16.31 16.65 1.78
C GLN A 397 15.88 16.19 3.17
N LEU A 398 14.88 15.31 3.26
CA LEU A 398 14.34 14.79 4.51
C LEU A 398 15.31 13.87 5.25
N LEU A 399 16.38 13.42 4.59
CA LEU A 399 17.39 12.57 5.22
C LEU A 399 18.27 13.32 6.23
N ASP A 400 18.27 14.65 6.23
CA ASP A 400 18.94 15.44 7.26
C ASP A 400 18.15 15.33 8.58
N ARG A 401 18.74 14.67 9.59
CA ARG A 401 18.11 14.47 10.91
C ARG A 401 18.62 15.51 11.91
N GLY A 402 17.70 16.14 12.65
CA GLY A 402 18.03 17.03 13.75
C GLY A 402 18.38 16.28 15.04
N ASP A 403 18.68 17.01 16.11
CA ASP A 403 18.98 16.46 17.44
C ASP A 403 17.82 15.64 18.04
N ASP A 404 16.60 15.83 17.51
CA ASP A 404 15.38 15.11 17.87
C ASP A 404 15.12 13.88 16.96
N GLU A 405 16.05 13.55 16.06
CA GLU A 405 15.97 12.48 15.06
C GLU A 405 14.84 12.66 14.01
N VAL A 406 14.16 13.80 14.02
CA VAL A 406 13.18 14.19 12.99
C VAL A 406 13.92 14.84 11.82
N SER A 407 13.34 14.81 10.62
CA SER A 407 13.88 15.61 9.51
C SER A 407 13.97 17.09 9.88
N GLU A 408 15.17 17.67 9.81
CA GLU A 408 15.45 19.06 10.17
C GLU A 408 14.73 20.01 9.20
N TYR A 409 14.84 19.73 7.91
CA TYR A 409 14.27 20.54 6.83
C TYR A 409 13.06 19.85 6.20
N PRO A 410 11.87 20.46 6.21
CA PRO A 410 10.69 19.91 5.54
C PRO A 410 10.81 20.05 4.02
N ILE A 411 10.00 19.30 3.29
CA ILE A 411 9.72 19.54 1.86
C ILE A 411 8.24 19.82 1.67
N GLN A 412 7.90 20.54 0.59
CA GLN A 412 6.52 20.75 0.19
C GLN A 412 5.96 19.48 -0.46
N ALA A 413 4.81 19.00 0.03
CA ALA A 413 4.09 17.90 -0.59
C ALA A 413 3.47 18.36 -1.91
N SER A 414 3.58 17.54 -2.96
CA SER A 414 2.82 17.74 -4.18
C SER A 414 1.32 17.46 -3.96
N GLU A 415 0.44 18.02 -4.79
CA GLU A 415 -1.02 17.88 -4.63
C GLU A 415 -1.50 16.43 -4.58
N ASP A 416 -0.84 15.54 -5.33
CA ASP A 416 -1.10 14.10 -5.32
C ASP A 416 -0.72 13.46 -3.99
N ILE A 417 0.42 13.83 -3.41
CA ILE A 417 0.85 13.35 -2.10
C ILE A 417 -0.05 13.90 -1.00
N LYS A 418 -0.42 15.19 -1.05
CA LYS A 418 -1.36 15.79 -0.08
C LYS A 418 -2.69 15.05 -0.04
N ARG A 419 -3.27 14.76 -1.20
CA ARG A 419 -4.53 14.00 -1.31
C ARG A 419 -4.38 12.57 -0.80
N TYR A 420 -3.28 11.91 -1.14
CA TYR A 420 -2.98 10.57 -0.65
C TYR A 420 -2.84 10.56 0.89
N LEU A 421 -2.09 11.50 1.45
CA LEU A 421 -1.89 11.63 2.90
C LEU A 421 -3.20 11.96 3.61
N ALA A 422 -4.03 12.87 3.09
CA ALA A 422 -5.34 13.14 3.67
C ALA A 422 -6.25 11.90 3.65
N GLY A 423 -6.27 11.16 2.54
CA GLY A 423 -7.02 9.91 2.44
C GLY A 423 -6.56 8.83 3.43
N GLU A 424 -5.26 8.76 3.70
CA GLU A 424 -4.69 7.77 4.62
C GLU A 424 -4.76 8.20 6.09
N LEU A 425 -4.48 9.47 6.38
CA LEU A 425 -4.24 10.02 7.71
C LEU A 425 -5.44 10.81 8.27
N GLY A 426 -6.51 10.99 7.50
CA GLY A 426 -7.63 11.87 7.83
C GLY A 426 -7.29 13.35 7.60
N GLY A 427 -8.21 14.29 7.84
CA GLY A 427 -7.97 15.72 7.58
C GLY A 427 -8.09 16.11 6.11
N ASN A 428 -7.69 17.34 5.78
CA ASN A 428 -7.73 17.91 4.43
C ASN A 428 -6.34 17.87 3.77
N PRO A 429 -6.25 17.87 2.44
CA PRO A 429 -4.96 17.91 1.73
C PRO A 429 -4.03 19.05 2.18
N ASP A 430 -4.58 20.22 2.52
CA ASP A 430 -3.80 21.37 2.97
C ASP A 430 -3.14 21.18 4.35
N ASP A 431 -3.67 20.29 5.18
CA ASP A 431 -3.08 19.92 6.48
C ASP A 431 -1.77 19.13 6.30
N TYR A 432 -1.50 18.64 5.08
CA TYR A 432 -0.32 17.87 4.69
C TYR A 432 0.56 18.63 3.70
N SER A 433 0.59 19.95 3.80
CA SER A 433 1.41 20.82 2.94
C SER A 433 2.91 20.53 3.01
N GLU A 434 3.39 20.04 4.15
CA GLU A 434 4.79 19.71 4.39
C GLU A 434 4.99 18.27 4.86
N ILE A 435 6.13 17.69 4.49
CA ILE A 435 6.55 16.34 4.87
C ILE A 435 7.86 16.42 5.65
N ARG A 436 7.96 15.66 6.74
CA ARG A 436 9.18 15.40 7.52
C ARG A 436 9.20 13.94 7.93
N ILE A 437 10.33 13.25 7.85
CA ILE A 437 10.41 11.87 8.35
C ILE A 437 10.41 11.91 9.90
N PRO A 438 9.52 11.16 10.58
CA PRO A 438 9.44 11.16 12.04
C PRO A 438 10.62 10.40 12.68
N ASP A 439 10.80 10.56 13.99
CA ASP A 439 11.87 9.96 14.80
C ASP A 439 11.74 8.42 14.98
N ASN A 440 10.54 7.87 14.74
CA ASN A 440 10.25 6.44 14.75
C ASN A 440 10.40 5.77 13.38
N MET A 441 10.76 6.49 12.31
CA MET A 441 11.01 5.92 10.98
C MET A 441 12.51 5.82 10.67
N PHE A 442 12.94 4.60 10.33
CA PHE A 442 14.31 4.23 10.04
C PHE A 442 14.46 3.89 8.55
N ILE A 443 15.61 4.23 7.97
CA ILE A 443 16.00 3.85 6.63
C ILE A 443 17.38 3.22 6.70
N TRP A 444 17.45 1.91 6.50
CA TRP A 444 18.71 1.18 6.49
C TRP A 444 18.99 0.61 5.12
N ALA A 445 20.25 0.57 4.76
CA ALA A 445 20.65 0.15 3.43
C ALA A 445 21.90 -0.72 3.42
N THR A 446 22.01 -1.55 2.39
CA THR A 446 23.25 -2.25 2.06
C THR A 446 23.88 -1.64 0.81
N MET A 447 25.21 -1.63 0.77
CA MET A 447 25.96 -1.11 -0.37
C MET A 447 27.10 -2.06 -0.75
N ASN A 448 27.22 -2.36 -2.04
CA ASN A 448 28.39 -3.03 -2.62
C ASN A 448 29.21 -1.99 -3.39
N SER A 449 30.30 -1.50 -2.82
CA SER A 449 31.04 -0.35 -3.36
C SER A 449 31.88 -0.64 -4.61
N ALA A 450 32.18 -1.91 -4.92
CA ALA A 450 33.05 -2.27 -6.04
C ALA A 450 32.39 -3.14 -7.13
N ASP A 451 31.08 -3.39 -7.03
CA ASP A 451 30.34 -4.08 -8.08
C ASP A 451 30.33 -3.27 -9.38
N GLN A 452 30.31 -3.95 -10.52
CA GLN A 452 30.18 -3.29 -11.82
C GLN A 452 28.76 -2.72 -11.98
N GLY A 453 28.65 -1.48 -12.47
CA GLY A 453 27.35 -0.85 -12.73
C GLY A 453 26.73 -0.12 -11.54
N VAL A 454 27.48 0.10 -10.46
CA VAL A 454 27.05 0.97 -9.37
C VAL A 454 27.22 2.44 -9.73
N PHE A 455 26.29 3.27 -9.25
CA PHE A 455 26.32 4.71 -9.40
C PHE A 455 27.16 5.36 -8.29
N PRO A 456 27.97 6.38 -8.61
CA PRO A 456 28.67 7.15 -7.59
C PRO A 456 27.67 7.92 -6.73
N MET A 457 27.87 7.88 -5.41
CA MET A 457 27.10 8.67 -4.46
C MET A 457 27.86 9.94 -4.12
N ASP A 458 27.20 11.09 -4.23
CA ASP A 458 27.79 12.38 -3.90
C ASP A 458 27.99 12.57 -2.38
N THR A 459 28.79 13.57 -2.03
CA THR A 459 29.13 13.88 -0.63
C THR A 459 27.95 14.41 0.17
N ALA A 460 27.00 15.09 -0.46
CA ALA A 460 25.80 15.61 0.19
C ALA A 460 24.84 14.47 0.59
N PHE A 461 24.78 13.41 -0.21
CA PHE A 461 24.07 12.19 0.14
C PHE A 461 24.78 11.50 1.29
N LYS A 462 26.09 11.23 1.16
CA LYS A 462 26.85 10.49 2.18
C LYS A 462 26.77 11.11 3.57
N ARG A 463 26.86 12.42 3.72
CA ARG A 463 26.85 13.05 5.06
C ARG A 463 25.54 12.85 5.86
N ARG A 464 24.45 12.37 5.24
CA ARG A 464 23.13 12.15 5.86
C ARG A 464 22.89 10.71 6.33
N TRP A 465 23.94 9.90 6.28
CA TRP A 465 23.91 8.49 6.66
C TRP A 465 25.05 8.18 7.60
N ASP A 466 24.77 7.34 8.59
CA ASP A 466 25.82 6.67 9.33
C ASP A 466 26.34 5.47 8.50
N PHE A 467 27.67 5.42 8.32
CA PHE A 467 28.33 4.40 7.50
C PHE A 467 29.00 3.36 8.39
N THR A 468 28.48 2.14 8.38
CA THR A 468 29.10 0.99 9.04
C THR A 468 29.85 0.14 8.03
N TYR A 469 31.18 0.14 8.12
CA TYR A 469 32.02 -0.77 7.34
C TYR A 469 32.05 -2.16 7.98
N LEU A 470 31.93 -3.22 7.16
CA LEU A 470 32.21 -4.60 7.55
C LEU A 470 33.51 -5.05 6.89
N GLY A 471 34.52 -5.26 7.73
CA GLY A 471 35.82 -5.77 7.34
C GLY A 471 35.73 -7.15 6.71
N ILE A 472 36.70 -7.43 5.84
CA ILE A 472 36.78 -8.69 5.09
C ILE A 472 36.93 -9.94 5.97
N ASP A 473 37.25 -9.77 7.26
CA ASP A 473 37.50 -10.86 8.21
C ASP A 473 36.62 -10.82 9.48
N ASP A 474 35.79 -9.78 9.68
CA ASP A 474 35.08 -9.52 10.95
C ASP A 474 34.13 -10.65 11.39
N SER A 475 33.59 -11.42 10.44
CA SER A 475 32.56 -12.44 10.69
C SER A 475 33.04 -13.88 10.48
N GLU A 476 34.35 -14.14 10.61
CA GLU A 476 34.96 -15.41 10.20
C GLU A 476 34.81 -16.58 11.17
N ALA A 477 34.40 -16.34 12.41
CA ALA A 477 34.37 -17.36 13.47
C ALA A 477 33.63 -18.66 13.07
N GLY A 478 32.58 -18.55 12.27
CA GLY A 478 31.80 -19.71 11.80
C GLY A 478 32.46 -20.57 10.72
N ILE A 479 33.60 -20.15 10.16
CA ILE A 479 34.29 -20.84 9.06
C ILE A 479 35.73 -21.26 9.39
N VAL A 480 36.26 -20.85 10.55
CA VAL A 480 37.58 -21.26 11.02
C VAL A 480 37.61 -22.78 11.19
N GLY A 481 38.68 -23.42 10.73
CA GLY A 481 38.89 -24.87 10.83
C GLY A 481 38.11 -25.71 9.82
N LYS A 482 37.36 -25.09 8.90
CA LYS A 482 36.64 -25.81 7.84
C LYS A 482 37.59 -26.25 6.73
N LYS A 483 37.89 -27.55 6.67
CA LYS A 483 38.92 -28.17 5.83
C LYS A 483 38.34 -29.01 4.70
N VAL A 484 39.04 -29.10 3.58
CA VAL A 484 38.67 -29.91 2.42
C VAL A 484 39.92 -30.51 1.79
N ILE A 485 39.81 -31.73 1.25
CA ILE A 485 40.88 -32.33 0.45
C ILE A 485 40.73 -31.90 -1.00
N LEU A 486 41.77 -31.31 -1.59
CA LEU A 486 41.79 -30.83 -2.98
C LEU A 486 42.99 -31.39 -3.74
N GLY A 487 42.83 -31.56 -5.05
CA GLY A 487 43.87 -32.07 -5.94
C GLY A 487 44.03 -33.60 -5.91
N GLU A 488 44.72 -34.11 -6.92
CA GLU A 488 44.99 -35.53 -7.12
C GLU A 488 46.50 -35.80 -7.13
N GLY A 489 46.90 -37.03 -6.80
CA GLY A 489 48.31 -37.46 -6.80
C GLY A 489 49.21 -36.54 -5.98
N GLU A 490 50.28 -36.04 -6.61
CA GLU A 490 51.27 -35.14 -5.98
C GLU A 490 50.70 -33.80 -5.51
N TYR A 491 49.54 -33.37 -6.04
CA TYR A 491 48.87 -32.12 -5.71
C TYR A 491 47.86 -32.24 -4.56
N ARG A 492 47.63 -33.46 -4.05
CA ARG A 492 46.61 -33.72 -3.03
C ARG A 492 46.96 -33.07 -1.69
N ARG A 493 46.15 -32.13 -1.20
CA ARG A 493 46.38 -31.37 0.05
C ARG A 493 45.13 -31.23 0.90
N ILE A 494 45.30 -31.12 2.21
CA ILE A 494 44.25 -30.64 3.12
C ILE A 494 44.30 -29.10 3.11
N VAL A 495 43.17 -28.48 2.80
CA VAL A 495 43.06 -27.04 2.62
C VAL A 495 41.95 -26.50 3.51
N GLU A 496 42.29 -25.55 4.38
CA GLU A 496 41.28 -24.80 5.12
C GLU A 496 40.72 -23.66 4.25
N TRP A 497 39.39 -23.58 4.12
CA TRP A 497 38.73 -22.57 3.29
C TRP A 497 39.10 -21.15 3.71
N ASN A 498 39.09 -20.84 5.01
CA ASN A 498 39.38 -19.49 5.48
C ASN A 498 40.84 -19.07 5.17
N VAL A 499 41.78 -20.00 5.32
CA VAL A 499 43.19 -19.78 4.98
C VAL A 499 43.35 -19.55 3.48
N LEU A 500 42.71 -20.38 2.64
CA LEU A 500 42.74 -20.22 1.18
C LEU A 500 42.15 -18.88 0.73
N ARG A 501 40.99 -18.49 1.28
CA ARG A 501 40.36 -17.21 1.01
C ARG A 501 41.30 -16.05 1.35
N LYS A 502 41.93 -16.06 2.53
CA LYS A 502 42.89 -15.02 2.96
C LYS A 502 44.12 -14.98 2.07
N ALA A 503 44.67 -16.14 1.70
CA ALA A 503 45.80 -16.22 0.77
C ALA A 503 45.47 -15.57 -0.58
N ILE A 504 44.29 -15.89 -1.15
CA ILE A 504 43.81 -15.27 -2.39
C ILE A 504 43.63 -13.76 -2.21
N ASN A 505 42.99 -13.31 -1.12
CA ASN A 505 42.77 -11.89 -0.85
C ASN A 505 44.10 -11.11 -0.74
N ASN A 506 45.08 -11.66 -0.01
CA ASN A 506 46.41 -11.07 0.13
C ASN A 506 47.12 -10.94 -1.22
N GLU A 507 47.02 -11.96 -2.07
CA GLU A 507 47.58 -11.90 -3.42
C GLU A 507 46.89 -10.81 -4.27
N LEU A 508 45.56 -10.72 -4.22
CA LEU A 508 44.80 -9.69 -4.93
C LEU A 508 45.20 -8.26 -4.50
N LEU A 509 45.49 -8.04 -3.21
CA LEU A 509 45.98 -6.77 -2.70
C LEU A 509 47.34 -6.39 -3.30
N THR A 510 48.24 -7.35 -3.55
CA THR A 510 49.52 -7.07 -4.23
C THR A 510 49.30 -6.52 -5.66
N TYR A 511 48.19 -6.89 -6.28
CA TYR A 511 47.79 -6.42 -7.60
C TYR A 511 47.05 -5.07 -7.55
N LYS A 512 46.93 -4.44 -6.38
CA LYS A 512 46.15 -3.22 -6.12
C LYS A 512 44.67 -3.37 -6.46
N VAL A 513 44.12 -4.57 -6.30
CA VAL A 513 42.67 -4.78 -6.34
C VAL A 513 42.04 -4.09 -5.13
N ASN A 514 40.91 -3.40 -5.35
CA ASN A 514 40.19 -2.71 -4.28
C ASN A 514 39.69 -3.75 -3.24
N GLU A 515 39.81 -3.44 -1.95
CA GLU A 515 39.35 -4.27 -0.84
C GLU A 515 37.89 -4.71 -0.96
N ASP A 516 37.03 -3.85 -1.51
CA ASP A 516 35.61 -4.17 -1.71
C ASP A 516 35.35 -5.24 -2.79
N LYS A 517 36.38 -5.65 -3.55
CA LYS A 517 36.34 -6.81 -4.46
C LYS A 517 36.92 -8.09 -3.86
N LEU A 518 37.34 -8.05 -2.60
CA LEU A 518 37.86 -9.22 -1.92
C LEU A 518 36.72 -10.12 -1.47
N MET A 519 37.05 -11.34 -1.07
CA MET A 519 36.05 -12.31 -0.63
C MET A 519 35.94 -12.29 0.88
N GLY A 520 34.75 -12.03 1.41
CA GLY A 520 34.45 -12.19 2.83
C GLY A 520 34.22 -13.66 3.22
N PRO A 521 34.07 -13.96 4.53
CA PRO A 521 34.06 -15.33 5.05
C PRO A 521 32.96 -16.22 4.43
N TYR A 522 31.78 -15.64 4.21
CA TYR A 522 30.61 -16.34 3.68
C TYR A 522 30.41 -16.14 2.18
N PHE A 523 31.49 -15.83 1.43
CA PHE A 523 31.45 -15.85 -0.03
C PHE A 523 30.98 -17.23 -0.55
N ILE A 524 31.39 -18.30 0.15
CA ILE A 524 30.70 -19.58 0.14
C ILE A 524 29.67 -19.58 1.29
N SER A 525 28.39 -19.73 0.96
CA SER A 525 27.31 -19.62 1.95
C SER A 525 27.37 -20.74 3.00
N LYS A 526 27.02 -20.42 4.25
CA LYS A 526 27.01 -21.36 5.39
C LYS A 526 26.33 -22.70 5.10
N LYS A 527 25.22 -22.75 4.34
CA LYS A 527 24.54 -24.00 3.95
C LYS A 527 25.41 -25.01 3.17
N ASN A 528 26.49 -24.54 2.56
CA ASN A 528 27.43 -25.37 1.80
C ASN A 528 28.72 -25.67 2.59
N LEU A 529 28.80 -25.18 3.82
CA LEU A 529 29.89 -25.46 4.76
C LEU A 529 29.25 -26.30 5.87
N PRO A 530 29.52 -27.61 5.94
CA PRO A 530 28.90 -28.48 6.94
C PRO A 530 29.28 -28.08 8.36
N GLU A 531 28.53 -28.57 9.35
CA GLU A 531 28.88 -28.40 10.77
C GLU A 531 30.17 -29.15 11.14
N SER A 532 30.47 -30.26 10.47
CA SER A 532 31.76 -30.95 10.58
C SER A 532 32.93 -30.06 10.16
N GLU A 533 34.12 -30.37 10.67
CA GLU A 533 35.35 -29.71 10.22
C GLU A 533 35.68 -30.05 8.78
N MET A 534 35.49 -31.31 8.37
CA MET A 534 35.72 -31.75 6.99
C MET A 534 34.52 -31.47 6.09
N ILE A 535 34.78 -30.82 4.96
CA ILE A 535 33.85 -30.52 3.88
C ILE A 535 33.95 -31.62 2.82
N ASP A 536 32.81 -32.04 2.26
CA ASP A 536 32.77 -32.94 1.11
C ASP A 536 33.54 -32.33 -0.09
N PRO A 537 34.60 -33.01 -0.59
CA PRO A 537 35.41 -32.50 -1.69
C PRO A 537 34.64 -32.27 -2.98
N THR A 538 33.67 -33.13 -3.31
CA THR A 538 32.87 -33.05 -4.53
C THR A 538 31.98 -31.81 -4.52
N VAL A 539 31.30 -31.57 -3.40
CA VAL A 539 30.43 -30.42 -3.19
C VAL A 539 31.25 -29.12 -3.19
N PHE A 540 32.34 -29.08 -2.43
CA PHE A 540 33.21 -27.90 -2.36
C PHE A 540 33.80 -27.57 -3.72
N THR A 541 34.35 -28.55 -4.43
CA THR A 541 34.99 -28.36 -5.74
C THR A 541 34.01 -27.80 -6.76
N ARG A 542 32.79 -28.34 -6.81
CA ARG A 542 31.72 -27.81 -7.67
C ARG A 542 31.41 -26.34 -7.35
N ILE A 543 31.33 -25.98 -6.08
CA ILE A 543 31.01 -24.61 -5.66
C ILE A 543 32.17 -23.66 -5.94
N PHE A 544 33.39 -24.08 -5.62
CA PHE A 544 34.60 -23.30 -5.81
C PHE A 544 34.77 -22.93 -7.30
N LYS A 545 34.61 -23.90 -8.21
CA LYS A 545 34.64 -23.64 -9.66
C LYS A 545 33.59 -22.61 -10.08
N ASN A 546 32.33 -22.88 -9.76
CA ASN A 546 31.19 -22.10 -10.26
C ASN A 546 30.95 -20.77 -9.53
N LYS A 547 31.63 -20.50 -8.41
CA LYS A 547 31.52 -19.24 -7.67
C LYS A 547 32.84 -18.54 -7.52
N VAL A 548 33.82 -19.18 -6.89
CA VAL A 548 35.11 -18.55 -6.54
C VAL A 548 35.94 -18.32 -7.80
N ILE A 549 36.21 -19.37 -8.59
CA ILE A 549 36.98 -19.24 -9.83
C ILE A 549 36.25 -18.33 -10.81
N MET A 550 34.93 -18.47 -10.95
CA MET A 550 34.14 -17.59 -11.82
C MET A 550 34.26 -16.11 -11.41
N TYR A 551 34.15 -15.79 -10.12
CA TYR A 551 34.29 -14.43 -9.62
C TYR A 551 35.70 -13.86 -9.81
N LEU A 552 36.73 -14.64 -9.47
CA LEU A 552 38.12 -14.26 -9.71
C LEU A 552 38.38 -14.02 -11.20
N PHE A 553 37.84 -14.90 -12.05
CA PHE A 553 37.98 -14.81 -13.49
C PHE A 553 37.27 -13.55 -14.01
N ASP A 554 35.98 -13.37 -13.78
CA ASP A 554 35.20 -12.33 -14.44
C ASP A 554 35.26 -10.95 -13.81
N ASP A 555 35.60 -10.86 -12.51
CA ASP A 555 35.57 -9.58 -11.79
C ASP A 555 36.84 -9.27 -11.00
N ALA A 556 37.07 -9.91 -9.84
CA ALA A 556 38.11 -9.50 -8.89
C ALA A 556 39.53 -9.53 -9.48
N ALA A 557 39.85 -10.53 -10.30
CA ALA A 557 41.15 -10.67 -10.95
C ALA A 557 41.09 -10.52 -12.48
N LYS A 558 40.04 -9.88 -13.03
CA LYS A 558 39.81 -9.77 -14.48
C LYS A 558 41.03 -9.35 -15.29
N GLN A 559 41.82 -8.40 -14.76
CA GLN A 559 43.02 -7.87 -15.42
C GLN A 559 44.32 -8.63 -15.07
N LYS A 560 44.26 -9.59 -14.15
CA LYS A 560 45.41 -10.28 -13.54
C LYS A 560 45.26 -11.80 -13.54
N ARG A 561 44.31 -12.34 -14.33
CA ARG A 561 44.02 -13.78 -14.44
C ARG A 561 45.27 -14.63 -14.68
N ILE A 562 46.11 -14.20 -15.63
CA ILE A 562 47.30 -14.95 -16.04
C ILE A 562 48.30 -15.08 -14.88
N THR A 563 48.43 -14.01 -14.08
CA THR A 563 49.32 -13.99 -12.92
C THR A 563 48.72 -14.79 -11.77
N LEU A 564 47.43 -14.56 -11.45
CA LEU A 564 46.76 -15.24 -10.34
C LEU A 564 46.70 -16.75 -10.54
N PHE A 565 46.35 -17.21 -11.74
CA PHE A 565 46.30 -18.63 -12.11
C PHE A 565 47.65 -19.13 -12.66
N GLY A 566 48.76 -18.65 -12.08
CA GLY A 566 50.12 -18.89 -12.57
C GLY A 566 50.53 -20.36 -12.63
N GLY A 567 49.92 -21.22 -11.80
CA GLY A 567 50.16 -22.67 -11.76
C GLY A 567 49.37 -23.47 -12.81
N CYS A 568 48.45 -22.82 -13.53
CA CYS A 568 47.82 -23.43 -14.70
C CYS A 568 48.78 -23.49 -15.90
N ASP A 569 48.52 -24.38 -16.86
CA ASP A 569 49.29 -24.41 -18.11
C ASP A 569 49.08 -23.10 -18.90
N GLU A 570 50.10 -22.62 -19.63
CA GLU A 570 50.03 -21.37 -20.42
C GLU A 570 48.78 -21.26 -21.33
N LYS A 571 48.35 -22.40 -21.90
CA LYS A 571 47.17 -22.46 -22.79
C LYS A 571 45.82 -22.44 -22.04
N ALA A 572 45.84 -22.53 -20.71
CA ALA A 572 44.67 -22.60 -19.83
C ALA A 572 44.42 -21.32 -19.03
N LYS A 573 45.47 -20.55 -18.70
CA LYS A 573 45.44 -19.35 -17.84
C LYS A 573 44.40 -18.27 -18.18
N ASN A 574 43.84 -18.27 -19.40
CA ASN A 574 42.81 -17.31 -19.83
C ASN A 574 41.52 -17.98 -20.33
N GLN A 575 41.29 -19.26 -20.04
CA GLN A 575 40.08 -19.98 -20.41
C GLN A 575 39.43 -20.60 -19.17
N TYR A 576 38.29 -20.05 -18.74
CA TYR A 576 37.57 -20.48 -17.54
C TYR A 576 37.36 -22.00 -17.47
N SER A 577 36.93 -22.63 -18.56
CA SER A 577 36.69 -24.07 -18.61
C SER A 577 37.96 -24.91 -18.44
N LYS A 578 39.13 -24.42 -18.88
CA LYS A 578 40.41 -25.11 -18.68
C LYS A 578 40.93 -24.92 -17.26
N ILE A 579 40.83 -23.72 -16.69
CA ILE A 579 41.16 -23.45 -15.29
C ILE A 579 40.34 -24.36 -14.37
N CYS A 580 39.05 -24.53 -14.66
CA CYS A 580 38.18 -25.44 -13.92
C CYS A 580 38.64 -26.91 -13.98
N ARG A 581 39.10 -27.39 -15.14
CA ARG A 581 39.63 -28.76 -15.28
C ARG A 581 40.96 -28.94 -14.57
N GLU A 582 41.82 -27.93 -14.63
CA GLU A 582 43.07 -27.95 -13.89
C GLU A 582 42.85 -27.88 -12.38
N PHE A 583 41.80 -27.21 -11.91
CA PHE A 583 41.43 -27.21 -10.49
C PHE A 583 41.06 -28.61 -9.99
N ASP A 584 40.39 -29.42 -10.81
CA ASP A 584 40.04 -30.80 -10.47
C ASP A 584 41.30 -31.64 -10.22
N ALA A 585 42.35 -31.48 -11.04
CA ALA A 585 43.59 -32.25 -10.92
C ALA A 585 44.60 -31.64 -9.92
N LYS A 586 44.82 -30.32 -9.97
CA LYS A 586 45.89 -29.61 -9.24
C LYS A 586 45.41 -28.96 -7.93
N GLY A 587 44.10 -28.88 -7.67
CA GLY A 587 43.57 -28.21 -6.48
C GLY A 587 44.08 -26.77 -6.33
N VAL A 588 44.64 -26.42 -5.18
CA VAL A 588 45.19 -25.07 -4.92
C VAL A 588 46.43 -24.71 -5.75
N TYR A 589 47.09 -25.69 -6.37
CA TYR A 589 48.25 -25.44 -7.22
C TYR A 589 47.90 -24.83 -8.59
N ILE A 590 46.62 -24.57 -8.88
CA ILE A 590 46.25 -23.70 -10.01
C ILE A 590 46.68 -22.25 -9.81
N PHE A 591 46.83 -21.83 -8.54
CA PHE A 591 47.19 -20.46 -8.19
C PHE A 591 48.71 -20.23 -8.26
N CYS A 592 49.14 -18.97 -8.31
CA CYS A 592 50.55 -18.60 -8.24
C CYS A 592 51.23 -19.10 -6.95
N GLU A 593 52.57 -19.13 -6.96
CA GLU A 593 53.38 -19.55 -5.81
C GLU A 593 53.08 -18.76 -4.53
N GLY A 594 52.69 -17.47 -4.65
CA GLY A 594 52.29 -16.64 -3.50
C GLY A 594 51.12 -17.23 -2.70
N ILE A 595 50.25 -18.02 -3.34
CA ILE A 595 49.12 -18.71 -2.72
C ILE A 595 49.46 -20.18 -2.47
N SER A 596 49.91 -20.90 -3.49
CA SER A 596 50.05 -22.37 -3.44
C SER A 596 51.13 -22.84 -2.47
N SER A 597 52.18 -22.05 -2.24
CA SER A 597 53.25 -22.37 -1.27
C SER A 597 52.78 -22.39 0.18
N GLN A 598 51.60 -21.86 0.49
CA GLN A 598 51.02 -21.86 1.84
C GLN A 598 50.36 -23.20 2.20
N PHE A 599 50.20 -24.13 1.24
CA PHE A 599 49.49 -25.39 1.40
C PHE A 599 50.41 -26.59 1.14
N ILE A 600 51.37 -26.80 2.06
CA ILE A 600 52.37 -27.88 1.97
C ILE A 600 51.97 -29.16 2.72
N ASP A 601 50.91 -29.11 3.53
CA ASP A 601 50.46 -30.25 4.32
C ASP A 601 49.82 -31.34 3.44
N ASN A 602 50.52 -32.46 3.32
CA ASN A 602 50.00 -33.65 2.65
C ASN A 602 48.90 -34.30 3.50
N VAL A 603 47.90 -34.86 2.83
CA VAL A 603 46.98 -35.81 3.48
C VAL A 603 47.84 -36.99 3.95
N PRO A 604 47.77 -37.41 5.22
CA PRO A 604 48.40 -38.67 5.65
C PRO A 604 47.97 -39.77 4.69
N GLU A 605 48.90 -40.60 4.23
CA GLU A 605 48.52 -41.81 3.51
C GLU A 605 47.51 -42.55 4.39
N ASP A 606 46.34 -42.82 3.83
CA ASP A 606 45.37 -43.72 4.43
C ASP A 606 46.10 -45.07 4.46
N ASP A 607 46.69 -45.41 5.62
CA ASP A 607 47.25 -46.73 5.89
C ASP A 607 46.05 -47.68 5.83
N GLY A 608 45.74 -48.12 4.61
CA GLY A 608 44.53 -48.87 4.30
C GLY A 608 44.38 -50.07 5.22
N GLU A 609 43.29 -50.07 6.00
CA GLU A 609 42.67 -51.28 6.56
C GLU A 609 41.48 -51.72 5.72
#